data_AF-A0A0N9IBX8-F1
#
_entry.id   AF-A0A0N9IBX8-F1
#
_cell.length_a   1.000
_cell.length_b   1.000
_cell.length_c   1.000
_cell.angle_alpha   90.00
_cell.angle_beta   90.00
_cell.angle_gamma   90.00
#
_symmetry.space_group_name_H-M   'P 1'
#
loop_
_entity.id
_entity.type
_entity.pdbx_description
1 polymer ?
#
loop_
_entity_poly.entity_id
_entity_poly.type
_entity_poly.pdbx_seq_one_letter_code
_entity_poly.pdbx_strand_id
1 'polypeptide(L)'
;MDFEQADAVNQAIRLLSLRHRARAAALLAPLGLHPGQEALLLELAKAGPMTQARLSDALGCEPPSVTLMSRKLEGAGHIRRRPDPSDKRATIVELTGSGAALVEQVKALWCVLAAETVRGLPAPTVAGLPDVLRTLIGNVGTRRHSPRHHTPATGSRRHGHTEDSVESTDGYEPSKLDWVREHVEQIVRTGTTDGVTMNGFPMVLMTYRGAKTGKVRKIPLMRVEYEGRYAVVASKGGAPTNPQWYASLLVDPLIELQDGTVSREYQAREVLGDEKAHWWQQAVAAYPDYAEYQRGTDRQIPVLVLEPVSGDAPAGEAAGG
;
A
#
# COMPACT_ATOMS: atom_id res chain seq x y z
N MET A 1 21.94 -21.07 -6.29
CA MET A 1 20.67 -20.97 -7.04
C MET A 1 21.02 -20.29 -8.34
N ASP A 2 20.76 -20.95 -9.46
CA ASP A 2 20.87 -20.34 -10.79
C ASP A 2 19.63 -19.48 -11.09
N PHE A 3 19.63 -18.81 -12.24
CA PHE A 3 18.54 -17.90 -12.62
C PHE A 3 17.21 -18.65 -12.82
N GLU A 4 17.23 -19.82 -13.47
CA GLU A 4 16.01 -20.59 -13.73
C GLU A 4 15.34 -21.03 -12.43
N GLN A 5 16.14 -21.50 -11.47
CA GLN A 5 15.63 -21.87 -10.15
C GLN A 5 15.12 -20.64 -9.37
N ALA A 6 15.79 -19.50 -9.47
CA ALA A 6 15.33 -18.25 -8.84
C ALA A 6 14.01 -17.74 -9.43
N ASP A 7 13.90 -17.72 -10.76
CA ASP A 7 12.70 -17.29 -11.48
C ASP A 7 11.52 -18.22 -11.17
N ALA A 8 11.73 -19.54 -11.20
CA ALA A 8 10.71 -20.52 -10.84
C ALA A 8 10.14 -20.29 -9.42
N VAL A 9 11.00 -20.01 -8.44
CA VAL A 9 10.57 -19.72 -7.06
C VAL A 9 9.76 -18.42 -7.00
N ASN A 10 10.27 -17.35 -7.62
CA ASN A 10 9.59 -16.03 -7.61
C ASN A 10 8.23 -16.08 -8.32
N GLN A 11 8.16 -16.74 -9.48
CA GLN A 11 6.91 -16.94 -10.20
C GLN A 11 5.91 -17.78 -9.41
N ALA A 12 6.36 -18.87 -8.77
CA ALA A 12 5.51 -19.70 -7.93
C ALA A 12 4.90 -18.91 -6.77
N ILE A 13 5.71 -18.10 -6.06
CA ILE A 13 5.24 -17.23 -4.97
C ILE A 13 4.20 -16.22 -5.50
N ARG A 14 4.50 -15.54 -6.62
CA ARG A 14 3.60 -14.54 -7.22
C ARG A 14 2.27 -15.16 -7.64
N LEU A 15 2.31 -16.26 -8.38
CA LEU A 15 1.12 -16.93 -8.91
C LEU A 15 0.27 -17.56 -7.81
N LEU A 16 0.90 -18.18 -6.82
CA LEU A 16 0.19 -18.73 -5.66
C LEU A 16 -0.50 -17.61 -4.88
N SER A 17 0.22 -16.53 -4.55
CA SER A 17 -0.33 -15.39 -3.81
C SER A 17 -1.53 -14.78 -4.53
N LEU A 18 -1.41 -14.57 -5.86
CA LEU A 18 -2.49 -14.03 -6.69
C LEU A 18 -3.72 -14.95 -6.70
N ARG A 19 -3.54 -16.25 -6.99
CA ARG A 19 -4.64 -17.21 -7.08
C ARG A 19 -5.30 -17.46 -5.74
N HIS A 20 -4.52 -17.59 -4.67
CA HIS A 20 -5.02 -17.78 -3.31
C HIS A 20 -5.84 -16.57 -2.85
N ARG A 21 -5.35 -15.34 -3.09
CA ARG A 21 -6.08 -14.11 -2.78
C ARG A 21 -7.40 -14.00 -3.56
N ALA A 22 -7.40 -14.32 -4.86
CA ALA A 22 -8.62 -14.33 -5.67
C ALA A 22 -9.64 -15.37 -5.16
N ARG A 23 -9.19 -16.56 -4.78
CA ARG A 23 -10.07 -17.59 -4.22
C ARG A 23 -10.63 -17.20 -2.86
N ALA A 24 -9.78 -16.63 -1.98
CA ALA A 24 -10.22 -16.07 -0.71
C ALA A 24 -11.30 -15.00 -0.90
N ALA A 25 -11.10 -14.06 -1.83
CA ALA A 25 -12.08 -13.02 -2.15
C ALA A 25 -13.42 -13.61 -2.59
N ALA A 26 -13.42 -14.61 -3.48
CA ALA A 26 -14.63 -15.27 -3.96
C ALA A 26 -15.39 -15.98 -2.83
N LEU A 27 -14.68 -16.60 -1.90
CA LEU A 27 -15.28 -17.29 -0.76
C LEU A 27 -15.82 -16.30 0.30
N LEU A 28 -15.15 -15.15 0.49
CA LEU A 28 -15.52 -14.14 1.48
C LEU A 28 -16.69 -13.25 1.01
N ALA A 29 -16.86 -13.07 -0.30
CA ALA A 29 -17.87 -12.18 -0.87
C ALA A 29 -19.31 -12.48 -0.40
N PRO A 30 -19.78 -13.74 -0.30
CA PRO A 30 -21.11 -14.05 0.26
C PRO A 30 -21.31 -13.62 1.71
N LEU A 31 -20.23 -13.45 2.48
CA LEU A 31 -20.25 -12.96 3.85
C LEU A 31 -20.19 -11.43 3.93
N GLY A 32 -20.14 -10.73 2.79
CA GLY A 32 -19.94 -9.29 2.73
C GLY A 32 -18.53 -8.85 3.15
N LEU A 33 -17.56 -9.77 3.11
CA LEU A 33 -16.18 -9.52 3.51
C LEU A 33 -15.25 -9.36 2.30
N HIS A 34 -14.29 -8.46 2.44
CA HIS A 34 -13.16 -8.30 1.52
C HIS A 34 -11.87 -8.87 2.13
N PRO A 35 -10.91 -9.34 1.29
CA PRO A 35 -9.62 -9.83 1.78
C PRO A 35 -8.92 -8.85 2.73
N GLY A 36 -8.36 -9.37 3.81
CA GLY A 36 -7.78 -8.64 4.93
C GLY A 36 -8.76 -8.44 6.10
N GLN A 37 -10.07 -8.29 5.85
CA GLN A 37 -11.05 -8.11 6.94
C GLN A 37 -11.22 -9.38 7.77
N GLU A 38 -11.11 -10.54 7.15
CA GLU A 38 -11.12 -11.84 7.79
C GLU A 38 -9.94 -12.03 8.75
N ALA A 39 -8.74 -11.55 8.36
CA ALA A 39 -7.55 -11.62 9.22
C ALA A 39 -7.76 -10.78 10.48
N LEU A 40 -8.34 -9.58 10.33
CA LEU A 40 -8.71 -8.72 11.45
C LEU A 40 -9.69 -9.40 12.41
N LEU A 41 -10.76 -10.00 11.88
CA LEU A 41 -11.77 -10.71 12.68
C LEU A 41 -11.17 -11.91 13.42
N LEU A 42 -10.35 -12.72 12.74
CA LEU A 42 -9.67 -13.87 13.33
C LEU A 42 -8.69 -13.45 14.43
N GLU A 43 -7.95 -12.36 14.24
CA GLU A 43 -7.00 -11.86 15.24
C GLU A 43 -7.72 -11.31 16.47
N LEU A 44 -8.82 -10.57 16.30
CA LEU A 44 -9.66 -10.14 17.43
C LEU A 44 -10.30 -11.32 18.16
N ALA A 45 -10.70 -12.38 17.45
CA ALA A 45 -11.26 -13.58 18.08
C ALA A 45 -10.22 -14.35 18.89
N LYS A 46 -8.96 -14.34 18.44
CA LYS A 46 -7.84 -15.02 19.08
C LYS A 46 -7.31 -14.26 20.30
N ALA A 47 -7.09 -12.95 20.15
CA ALA A 47 -6.37 -12.13 21.14
C ALA A 47 -7.29 -11.22 21.96
N GLY A 48 -8.58 -11.13 21.61
CA GLY A 48 -9.57 -10.29 22.28
C GLY A 48 -9.49 -8.80 21.88
N PRO A 49 -10.19 -7.92 22.62
CA PRO A 49 -10.18 -6.49 22.37
C PRO A 49 -8.77 -5.89 22.42
N MET A 50 -8.40 -5.09 21.41
CA MET A 50 -7.07 -4.48 21.34
C MET A 50 -7.09 -3.12 20.65
N THR A 51 -6.02 -2.35 20.81
CA THR A 51 -5.88 -1.06 20.13
C THR A 51 -5.66 -1.24 18.63
N GLN A 52 -6.08 -0.26 17.83
CA GLN A 52 -5.81 -0.27 16.38
C GLN A 52 -4.32 -0.36 16.03
N ALA A 53 -3.44 0.21 16.85
CA ALA A 53 -1.99 0.09 16.67
C ALA A 53 -1.52 -1.37 16.81
N ARG A 54 -1.95 -2.05 17.88
CA ARG A 54 -1.64 -3.47 18.09
C ARG A 54 -2.22 -4.37 16.99
N LEU A 55 -3.41 -4.02 16.49
CA LEU A 55 -4.03 -4.73 15.37
C LEU A 55 -3.25 -4.55 14.07
N SER A 56 -2.69 -3.36 13.84
CA SER A 56 -1.76 -3.09 12.71
C SER A 56 -0.52 -3.97 12.79
N ASP A 57 0.13 -3.98 13.94
CA ASP A 57 1.33 -4.78 14.18
C ASP A 57 1.05 -6.28 14.02
N ALA A 58 -0.06 -6.77 14.58
CA ALA A 58 -0.42 -8.19 14.53
C ALA A 58 -0.76 -8.67 13.11
N LEU A 59 -1.40 -7.82 12.31
CA LEU A 59 -1.77 -8.14 10.93
C LEU A 59 -0.62 -7.92 9.94
N GLY A 60 0.48 -7.29 10.37
CA GLY A 60 1.58 -6.90 9.48
C GLY A 60 1.12 -5.96 8.36
N CYS A 61 0.09 -5.15 8.62
CA CYS A 61 -0.50 -4.24 7.65
C CYS A 61 -0.44 -2.81 8.15
N GLU A 62 -0.44 -1.86 7.20
CA GLU A 62 -0.33 -0.44 7.49
C GLU A 62 -1.52 0.11 8.29
N PRO A 63 -1.32 1.07 9.22
CA PRO A 63 -2.40 1.62 10.05
C PRO A 63 -3.63 2.17 9.29
N PRO A 64 -3.48 2.79 8.09
CA PRO A 64 -4.62 3.18 7.27
C PRO A 64 -5.49 2.00 6.82
N SER A 65 -4.89 0.85 6.51
CA SER A 65 -5.60 -0.37 6.12
C SER A 65 -6.47 -0.87 7.28
N VAL A 66 -5.90 -0.95 8.48
CA VAL A 66 -6.66 -1.31 9.70
C VAL A 66 -7.80 -0.34 9.96
N THR A 67 -7.55 0.96 9.79
CA THR A 67 -8.57 2.00 10.00
C THR A 67 -9.76 1.81 9.04
N LEU A 68 -9.49 1.56 7.76
CA LEU A 68 -10.53 1.33 6.75
C LEU A 68 -11.30 0.04 7.01
N MET A 69 -10.61 -1.07 7.27
CA MET A 69 -11.24 -2.35 7.61
C MET A 69 -12.13 -2.22 8.84
N SER A 70 -11.62 -1.54 9.89
CA SER A 70 -12.37 -1.33 11.13
C SER A 70 -13.64 -0.52 10.89
N ARG A 71 -13.59 0.56 10.09
CA ARG A 71 -14.77 1.37 9.78
C ARG A 71 -15.84 0.57 9.04
N LYS A 72 -15.44 -0.23 8.04
CA LYS A 72 -16.38 -1.06 7.27
C LYS A 72 -17.05 -2.12 8.14
N LEU A 73 -16.25 -2.84 8.94
CA LEU A 73 -16.76 -3.87 9.84
C LEU A 73 -17.64 -3.30 10.96
N GLU A 74 -17.35 -2.08 11.43
CA GLU A 74 -18.20 -1.40 12.40
C GLU A 74 -19.52 -0.93 11.77
N GLY A 75 -19.47 -0.39 10.55
CA GLY A 75 -20.67 -0.02 9.80
C GLY A 75 -21.60 -1.22 9.52
N ALA A 76 -21.02 -2.41 9.35
CA ALA A 76 -21.75 -3.68 9.24
C ALA A 76 -22.16 -4.29 10.60
N GLY A 77 -21.78 -3.66 11.72
CA GLY A 77 -22.14 -4.09 13.08
C GLY A 77 -21.34 -5.29 13.61
N HIS A 78 -20.27 -5.72 12.93
CA HIS A 78 -19.45 -6.87 13.34
C HIS A 78 -18.41 -6.53 14.40
N ILE A 79 -17.98 -5.27 14.46
CA ILE A 79 -17.08 -4.78 15.50
C ILE A 79 -17.63 -3.51 16.14
N ARG A 80 -17.10 -3.16 17.30
CA ARG A 80 -17.30 -1.87 17.96
C ARG A 80 -15.95 -1.23 18.25
N ARG A 81 -15.89 0.09 18.12
CA ARG A 81 -14.74 0.89 18.56
C ARG A 81 -15.09 1.74 19.77
N ARG A 82 -14.14 1.84 20.71
CA ARG A 82 -14.25 2.71 21.88
C ARG A 82 -12.92 3.35 22.22
N PRO A 83 -12.90 4.55 22.83
CA PRO A 83 -11.67 5.13 23.34
C PRO A 83 -11.00 4.18 24.34
N ASP A 84 -9.67 4.12 24.31
CA ASP A 84 -8.92 3.40 25.33
C ASP A 84 -9.05 4.14 26.68
N PRO A 85 -9.46 3.46 27.77
CA PRO A 85 -9.55 4.07 29.09
C PRO A 85 -8.22 4.65 29.61
N SER A 86 -7.08 4.10 29.17
CA SER A 86 -5.74 4.47 29.62
C SER A 86 -5.06 5.51 28.71
N ASP A 87 -5.42 5.57 27.42
CA ASP A 87 -4.97 6.63 26.50
C ASP A 87 -6.10 7.05 25.56
N LYS A 88 -6.70 8.22 25.80
CA LYS A 88 -7.82 8.73 24.98
C LYS A 88 -7.47 8.94 23.50
N ARG A 89 -6.17 8.95 23.13
CA ARG A 89 -5.72 9.02 21.73
C ARG A 89 -5.74 7.66 21.04
N ALA A 90 -5.80 6.57 21.78
CA ALA A 90 -5.93 5.22 21.27
C ALA A 90 -7.40 4.79 21.18
N THR A 91 -7.69 3.96 20.19
CA THR A 91 -9.02 3.36 19.99
C THR A 91 -8.89 1.85 20.12
N ILE A 92 -9.68 1.27 21.03
CA ILE A 92 -9.86 -0.17 21.19
C ILE A 92 -10.92 -0.64 20.21
N VAL A 93 -10.64 -1.77 19.56
CA VAL A 93 -11.50 -2.50 18.64
C VAL A 93 -11.89 -3.82 19.29
N GLU A 94 -13.18 -4.15 19.29
CA GLU A 94 -13.71 -5.40 19.86
C GLU A 94 -14.78 -6.01 18.96
N LEU A 95 -14.91 -7.35 18.98
CA LEU A 95 -15.97 -8.05 18.26
C LEU A 95 -17.32 -7.81 18.95
N THR A 96 -18.37 -7.66 18.15
CA THR A 96 -19.76 -7.78 18.64
C THR A 96 -20.21 -9.24 18.63
N GLY A 97 -21.42 -9.51 19.12
CA GLY A 97 -22.03 -10.85 18.97
C GLY A 97 -22.19 -11.27 17.50
N SER A 98 -22.53 -10.32 16.61
CA SER A 98 -22.57 -10.57 15.17
C SER A 98 -21.18 -10.87 14.61
N GLY A 99 -20.15 -10.14 15.05
CA GLY A 99 -18.77 -10.42 14.68
C GLY A 99 -18.29 -11.79 15.11
N ALA A 100 -18.62 -12.22 16.33
CA ALA A 100 -18.29 -13.56 16.82
C ALA A 100 -18.95 -14.67 15.98
N ALA A 101 -20.22 -14.49 15.58
CA ALA A 101 -20.90 -15.44 14.70
C ALA A 101 -20.28 -15.47 13.28
N LEU A 102 -19.87 -14.31 12.77
CA LEU A 102 -19.18 -14.19 11.48
C LEU A 102 -17.81 -14.87 11.50
N VAL A 103 -17.08 -14.78 12.61
CA VAL A 103 -15.78 -15.45 12.79
C VAL A 103 -15.89 -16.96 12.59
N GLU A 104 -16.94 -17.61 13.10
CA GLU A 104 -17.12 -19.06 12.91
C GLU A 104 -17.34 -19.42 11.44
N GLN A 105 -18.06 -18.58 10.69
CA GLN A 105 -18.22 -18.74 9.23
C GLN A 105 -16.88 -18.55 8.50
N VAL A 106 -16.10 -17.55 8.90
CA VAL A 106 -14.76 -17.30 8.37
C VAL A 106 -13.82 -18.49 8.65
N LYS A 107 -13.84 -19.06 9.85
CA LYS A 107 -13.01 -20.23 10.20
C LYS A 107 -13.33 -21.44 9.31
N ALA A 108 -14.61 -21.74 9.11
CA ALA A 108 -15.04 -22.83 8.23
C ALA A 108 -14.54 -22.63 6.80
N LEU A 109 -14.65 -21.40 6.29
CA LEU A 109 -14.15 -21.01 4.97
C LEU A 109 -12.63 -21.12 4.87
N TRP A 110 -11.90 -20.74 5.93
CA TRP A 110 -10.43 -20.87 6.00
C TRP A 110 -9.98 -22.32 5.88
N CYS A 111 -10.70 -23.25 6.52
CA CYS A 111 -10.46 -24.68 6.38
C CYS A 111 -10.67 -25.16 4.94
N VAL A 112 -11.74 -24.70 4.27
CA VAL A 112 -12.00 -25.03 2.85
C VAL A 112 -10.88 -24.52 1.96
N LEU A 113 -10.50 -23.25 2.10
CA LEU A 113 -9.45 -22.63 1.32
C LEU A 113 -8.10 -23.34 1.53
N ALA A 114 -7.76 -23.66 2.77
CA ALA A 114 -6.53 -24.40 3.10
C ALA A 114 -6.53 -25.79 2.45
N ALA A 115 -7.63 -26.54 2.56
CA ALA A 115 -7.78 -27.87 1.95
C ALA A 115 -7.71 -27.84 0.42
N GLU A 116 -8.27 -26.81 -0.23
CA GLU A 116 -8.12 -26.59 -1.66
C GLU A 116 -6.68 -26.29 -2.06
N THR A 117 -6.00 -25.43 -1.30
CA THR A 117 -4.65 -24.95 -1.59
C THR A 117 -3.60 -26.06 -1.54
N VAL A 118 -3.75 -27.00 -0.60
CA VAL A 118 -2.78 -28.10 -0.40
C VAL A 118 -3.22 -29.42 -1.06
N ARG A 119 -4.30 -29.40 -1.84
CA ARG A 119 -4.85 -30.60 -2.47
C ARG A 119 -3.81 -31.32 -3.32
N GLY A 120 -3.66 -32.62 -3.10
CA GLY A 120 -2.70 -33.47 -3.81
C GLY A 120 -1.29 -33.51 -3.20
N LEU A 121 -1.02 -32.76 -2.13
CA LEU A 121 0.24 -32.85 -1.39
C LEU A 121 0.20 -33.99 -0.35
N PRO A 122 1.33 -34.69 -0.11
CA PRO A 122 1.43 -35.68 0.97
C PRO A 122 1.17 -35.06 2.34
N ALA A 123 0.51 -35.78 3.25
CA ALA A 123 0.19 -35.29 4.59
C ALA A 123 1.42 -34.78 5.39
N PRO A 124 2.61 -35.42 5.36
CA PRO A 124 3.80 -34.89 6.02
C PRO A 124 4.25 -33.54 5.44
N THR A 125 4.12 -33.35 4.12
CA THR A 125 4.43 -32.09 3.45
C THR A 125 3.46 -30.99 3.89
N VAL A 126 2.17 -31.29 3.95
CA VAL A 126 1.15 -30.34 4.43
C VAL A 126 1.42 -29.94 5.88
N ALA A 127 1.78 -30.89 6.73
CA ALA A 127 2.09 -30.63 8.14
C ALA A 127 3.32 -29.70 8.31
N GLY A 128 4.36 -29.86 7.48
CA GLY A 128 5.57 -29.03 7.54
C GLY A 128 5.47 -27.69 6.80
N LEU A 129 4.48 -27.52 5.92
CA LEU A 129 4.35 -26.34 5.05
C LEU A 129 4.26 -25.01 5.83
N PRO A 130 3.48 -24.87 6.92
CA PRO A 130 3.41 -23.62 7.69
C PRO A 130 4.76 -23.16 8.23
N ASP A 131 5.63 -24.09 8.65
CA ASP A 131 6.95 -23.76 9.18
C ASP A 131 7.89 -23.27 8.08
N VAL A 132 7.88 -23.96 6.93
CA VAL A 132 8.63 -23.52 5.74
C VAL A 132 8.19 -22.12 5.31
N LEU A 133 6.87 -21.88 5.19
CA LEU A 133 6.34 -20.58 4.81
C LEU A 133 6.71 -19.49 5.82
N ARG A 134 6.68 -19.79 7.12
CA ARG A 134 7.09 -18.83 8.16
C ARG A 134 8.58 -18.49 8.05
N THR A 135 9.44 -19.47 7.77
CA THR A 135 10.85 -19.24 7.49
C THR A 135 11.03 -18.36 6.24
N LEU A 136 10.31 -18.63 5.15
CA LEU A 136 10.36 -17.82 3.94
C LEU A 136 9.93 -16.37 4.19
N ILE A 137 8.82 -16.16 4.92
CA ILE A 137 8.33 -14.83 5.33
C ILE A 137 9.40 -14.11 6.17
N GLY A 138 10.03 -14.80 7.14
CA GLY A 138 11.10 -14.23 7.95
C GLY A 138 12.36 -13.87 7.17
N ASN A 139 12.65 -14.57 6.08
CA ASN A 139 13.80 -14.29 5.22
C ASN A 139 13.61 -13.02 4.38
N VAL A 140 12.37 -12.72 3.96
CA VAL A 140 12.04 -11.57 3.10
C VAL A 140 11.44 -10.39 3.86
N GLY A 141 11.02 -10.59 5.10
CA GLY A 141 10.53 -9.51 5.97
C GLY A 141 11.64 -8.54 6.33
N THR A 142 11.33 -7.24 6.35
CA THR A 142 12.26 -6.22 6.83
C THR A 142 12.58 -6.49 8.31
N ARG A 143 13.82 -6.91 8.60
CA ARG A 143 14.28 -7.07 9.99
C ARG A 143 14.15 -5.72 10.71
N ARG A 144 13.16 -5.56 11.58
CA ARG A 144 13.19 -4.54 12.65
C ARG A 144 14.35 -4.89 13.59
N HIS A 145 15.56 -4.47 13.25
CA HIS A 145 16.70 -4.54 14.14
C HIS A 145 16.54 -3.42 15.19
N SER A 146 16.22 -3.79 16.43
CA SER A 146 16.51 -2.96 17.59
C SER A 146 16.85 -3.85 18.77
N PRO A 147 18.14 -4.22 18.94
CA PRO A 147 18.64 -4.56 20.26
C PRO A 147 18.81 -3.24 21.03
N ARG A 148 17.86 -2.95 21.92
CA ARG A 148 18.07 -1.93 22.96
C ARG A 148 19.14 -2.44 23.93
N HIS A 149 20.40 -2.07 23.70
CA HIS A 149 21.38 -2.04 24.77
C HIS A 149 21.21 -0.76 25.56
N HIS A 150 20.62 -0.89 26.75
CA HIS A 150 20.68 0.12 27.80
C HIS A 150 22.11 0.17 28.35
N THR A 151 22.77 1.32 28.19
CA THR A 151 23.94 1.70 28.99
C THR A 151 23.71 3.13 29.48
N PRO A 152 24.03 3.47 30.75
CA PRO A 152 23.59 4.72 31.36
C PRO A 152 24.48 5.91 30.94
N ALA A 153 23.87 7.08 31.01
CA ALA A 153 24.43 8.37 30.63
C ALA A 153 25.52 8.87 31.58
N THR A 154 26.58 9.43 31.01
CA THR A 154 27.51 10.35 31.70
C THR A 154 28.16 11.29 30.69
N GLY A 155 28.15 12.60 31.00
CA GLY A 155 29.24 13.51 30.60
C GLY A 155 28.99 14.48 29.44
N SER A 156 28.57 15.69 29.82
CA SER A 156 28.82 16.99 29.17
C SER A 156 30.02 17.10 28.21
N ARG A 157 29.84 17.73 27.04
CA ARG A 157 30.61 18.93 26.59
C ARG A 157 30.11 19.51 25.26
N ARG A 158 30.12 20.85 25.20
CA ARG A 158 29.90 21.73 24.04
C ARG A 158 31.15 21.80 23.15
N HIS A 159 30.98 21.79 21.82
CA HIS A 159 31.47 22.80 20.84
C HIS A 159 31.50 22.25 19.40
N GLY A 160 31.20 23.14 18.45
CA GLY A 160 31.74 23.10 17.08
C GLY A 160 30.79 22.53 16.01
N HIS A 161 29.88 23.37 15.50
CA HIS A 161 29.35 23.17 14.15
C HIS A 161 30.41 23.65 13.15
N THR A 162 30.82 22.75 12.27
CA THR A 162 31.44 23.07 11.00
C THR A 162 30.45 22.55 9.96
N GLU A 163 29.82 23.48 9.26
CA GLU A 163 28.85 23.25 8.21
C GLU A 163 29.57 22.72 6.97
N ASP A 164 29.37 21.44 6.64
CA ASP A 164 29.49 20.96 5.27
C ASP A 164 28.09 20.86 4.68
N SER A 165 27.97 21.47 3.51
CA SER A 165 26.77 21.99 2.90
C SER A 165 25.91 20.89 2.29
N VAL A 166 24.70 20.68 2.83
CA VAL A 166 23.62 19.94 2.15
C VAL A 166 22.73 20.98 1.48
N GLU A 167 22.52 20.82 0.17
CA GLU A 167 21.63 21.63 -0.65
C GLU A 167 20.29 21.92 0.04
N SER A 168 19.96 23.21 0.08
CA SER A 168 18.73 23.78 0.62
C SER A 168 17.49 23.13 0.00
N THR A 169 16.70 22.39 0.78
CA THR A 169 15.36 21.94 0.37
C THR A 169 14.35 23.05 0.65
N ASP A 170 14.15 23.91 -0.33
CA ASP A 170 13.19 25.01 -0.25
C ASP A 170 11.74 24.47 -0.08
N GLY A 171 11.17 24.63 1.12
CA GLY A 171 9.72 24.52 1.34
C GLY A 171 9.07 23.13 1.26
N TYR A 172 9.81 22.02 1.38
CA TYR A 172 9.23 20.67 1.47
C TYR A 172 8.52 20.44 2.82
N GLU A 173 7.29 19.90 2.79
CA GLU A 173 6.58 19.48 4.00
C GLU A 173 6.15 18.00 3.93
N PRO A 174 6.70 17.14 4.81
CA PRO A 174 6.38 15.71 4.85
C PRO A 174 4.89 15.42 5.09
N SER A 175 4.46 14.24 4.66
CA SER A 175 3.12 13.74 4.94
C SER A 175 2.95 13.42 6.42
N LYS A 176 1.72 13.61 6.92
CA LYS A 176 1.30 13.17 8.26
C LYS A 176 1.02 11.67 8.35
N LEU A 177 0.98 10.98 7.21
CA LEU A 177 0.80 9.53 7.15
C LEU A 177 2.17 8.86 7.20
N ASP A 178 2.37 7.98 8.17
CA ASP A 178 3.67 7.34 8.43
C ASP A 178 4.18 6.57 7.21
N TRP A 179 3.36 5.70 6.60
CA TRP A 179 3.75 4.96 5.40
C TRP A 179 4.20 5.85 4.23
N VAL A 180 3.55 7.01 4.04
CA VAL A 180 3.94 7.96 2.97
C VAL A 180 5.33 8.50 3.29
N ARG A 181 5.56 8.89 4.53
CA ARG A 181 6.84 9.44 4.97
C ARG A 181 7.94 8.39 4.85
N GLU A 182 7.71 7.16 5.32
CA GLU A 182 8.68 6.07 5.27
C GLU A 182 9.07 5.69 3.84
N HIS A 183 8.10 5.55 2.93
CA HIS A 183 8.39 5.30 1.52
C HIS A 183 9.13 6.48 0.86
N VAL A 184 8.74 7.73 1.14
CA VAL A 184 9.47 8.89 0.62
C VAL A 184 10.90 8.94 1.14
N GLU A 185 11.10 8.69 2.44
CA GLU A 185 12.44 8.62 3.05
C GLU A 185 13.27 7.48 2.43
N GLN A 186 12.67 6.32 2.16
CA GLN A 186 13.35 5.22 1.47
C GLN A 186 13.77 5.63 0.05
N ILE A 187 12.88 6.24 -0.74
CA ILE A 187 13.17 6.64 -2.12
C ILE A 187 14.26 7.72 -2.14
N VAL A 188 14.14 8.74 -1.28
CA VAL A 188 15.13 9.81 -1.18
C VAL A 188 16.49 9.26 -0.74
N ARG A 189 16.52 8.34 0.22
CA ARG A 189 17.77 7.72 0.70
C ARG A 189 18.43 6.82 -0.33
N THR A 190 17.65 6.11 -1.14
CA THR A 190 18.16 5.14 -2.12
C THR A 190 18.34 5.74 -3.51
N GLY A 191 17.76 6.91 -3.78
CA GLY A 191 17.77 7.56 -5.08
C GLY A 191 16.92 6.85 -6.14
N THR A 192 16.13 5.85 -5.77
CA THR A 192 15.31 5.07 -6.72
C THR A 192 13.95 4.69 -6.12
N THR A 193 12.94 4.51 -6.97
CA THR A 193 11.68 3.86 -6.58
C THR A 193 11.75 2.34 -6.64
N ASP A 194 12.85 1.76 -7.13
CA ASP A 194 13.05 0.32 -7.21
C ASP A 194 12.96 -0.33 -5.81
N GLY A 195 12.17 -1.41 -5.72
CA GLY A 195 11.92 -2.11 -4.46
C GLY A 195 10.91 -1.41 -3.53
N VAL A 196 10.38 -0.23 -3.90
CA VAL A 196 9.25 0.38 -3.21
C VAL A 196 7.95 -0.11 -3.86
N THR A 197 7.19 -0.88 -3.10
CA THR A 197 5.98 -1.53 -3.61
C THR A 197 4.81 -1.37 -2.64
N MET A 198 3.60 -1.42 -3.18
CA MET A 198 2.37 -1.61 -2.39
C MET A 198 1.72 -2.93 -2.81
N ASN A 199 1.57 -3.86 -1.86
CA ASN A 199 1.08 -5.22 -2.14
C ASN A 199 1.87 -5.95 -3.25
N GLY A 200 3.18 -5.68 -3.37
CA GLY A 200 4.04 -6.26 -4.39
C GLY A 200 3.96 -5.59 -5.77
N PHE A 201 3.16 -4.53 -5.91
CA PHE A 201 3.07 -3.75 -7.15
C PHE A 201 3.95 -2.49 -7.08
N PRO A 202 4.64 -2.13 -8.18
CA PRO A 202 5.59 -1.03 -8.19
C PRO A 202 4.94 0.34 -7.98
N MET A 203 5.69 1.24 -7.35
CA MET A 203 5.28 2.62 -7.10
C MET A 203 6.20 3.62 -7.79
N VAL A 204 5.63 4.77 -8.14
CA VAL A 204 6.33 5.98 -8.58
C VAL A 204 6.21 7.05 -7.51
N LEU A 205 7.15 8.00 -7.48
CA LEU A 205 7.10 9.13 -6.56
C LEU A 205 6.67 10.38 -7.31
N MET A 206 5.54 10.98 -6.89
CA MET A 206 5.09 12.26 -7.41
C MET A 206 5.47 13.38 -6.44
N THR A 207 6.17 14.39 -6.96
CA THR A 207 6.43 15.66 -6.28
C THR A 207 5.51 16.73 -6.87
N TYR A 208 4.80 17.47 -6.01
CA TYR A 208 3.80 18.48 -6.42
C TYR A 208 3.77 19.65 -5.44
N ARG A 209 3.18 20.77 -5.87
CA ARG A 209 2.98 21.96 -5.03
C ARG A 209 1.61 21.95 -4.37
N GLY A 210 1.55 22.15 -3.04
CA GLY A 210 0.27 22.19 -2.32
C GLY A 210 -0.49 23.49 -2.60
N ALA A 211 -1.68 23.42 -3.21
CA ALA A 211 -2.43 24.60 -3.68
C ALA A 211 -2.71 25.68 -2.60
N LYS A 212 -2.94 25.27 -1.35
CA LYS A 212 -3.20 26.23 -0.25
C LYS A 212 -1.94 26.77 0.41
N THR A 213 -0.86 25.98 0.39
CA THR A 213 0.32 26.24 1.22
C THR A 213 1.53 26.69 0.41
N GLY A 214 1.54 26.50 -0.91
CA GLY A 214 2.71 26.73 -1.79
C GLY A 214 3.88 25.77 -1.56
N LYS A 215 3.88 25.01 -0.46
CA LYS A 215 4.90 24.05 -0.08
C LYS A 215 4.98 22.85 -1.02
N VAL A 216 6.19 22.33 -1.20
CA VAL A 216 6.47 21.11 -1.94
C VAL A 216 5.99 19.91 -1.14
N ARG A 217 5.36 18.96 -1.81
CA ARG A 217 4.82 17.71 -1.25
C ARG A 217 5.26 16.54 -2.10
N LYS A 218 5.44 15.39 -1.46
CA LYS A 218 5.84 14.13 -2.11
C LYS A 218 4.85 13.04 -1.75
N ILE A 219 4.43 12.23 -2.72
CA ILE A 219 3.54 11.11 -2.49
C ILE A 219 3.87 9.92 -3.41
N PRO A 220 4.07 8.71 -2.86
CA PRO A 220 4.15 7.48 -3.63
C PRO A 220 2.77 7.10 -4.18
N LEU A 221 2.70 6.73 -5.45
CA LEU A 221 1.48 6.29 -6.15
C LEU A 221 1.77 5.02 -6.94
N MET A 222 0.73 4.27 -7.31
CA MET A 222 0.89 3.10 -8.18
C MET A 222 1.49 3.51 -9.52
N ARG A 223 2.46 2.73 -10.02
CA ARG A 223 3.01 2.91 -11.36
C ARG A 223 2.00 2.45 -12.41
N VAL A 224 1.26 3.40 -13.00
CA VAL A 224 0.41 3.15 -14.17
C VAL A 224 1.09 3.82 -15.36
N GLU A 225 1.78 3.01 -16.16
CA GLU A 225 2.51 3.46 -17.34
C GLU A 225 2.02 2.69 -18.56
N TYR A 226 1.84 3.41 -19.67
CA TYR A 226 1.41 2.86 -20.94
C TYR A 226 1.99 3.71 -22.08
N GLU A 227 2.79 3.09 -22.95
CA GLU A 227 3.42 3.72 -24.10
C GLU A 227 4.23 4.99 -23.74
N GLY A 228 4.99 4.94 -22.64
CA GLY A 228 5.84 6.04 -22.18
C GLY A 228 5.07 7.21 -21.55
N ARG A 229 3.75 7.08 -21.38
CA ARG A 229 2.90 8.02 -20.64
C ARG A 229 2.47 7.41 -19.33
N TYR A 230 2.19 8.27 -18.35
CA TYR A 230 1.76 7.83 -17.03
C TYR A 230 0.35 8.32 -16.71
N ALA A 231 -0.33 7.60 -15.82
CA ALA A 231 -1.54 8.07 -15.18
C ALA A 231 -1.42 8.02 -13.66
N VAL A 232 -1.99 9.02 -12.99
CA VAL A 232 -2.15 9.04 -11.54
C VAL A 232 -3.63 8.93 -11.18
N VAL A 233 -3.96 8.02 -10.26
CA VAL A 233 -5.33 7.69 -9.91
C VAL A 233 -5.68 8.20 -8.52
N ALA A 234 -6.66 9.11 -8.44
CA ALA A 234 -7.08 9.76 -7.20
C ALA A 234 -8.03 8.88 -6.37
N SER A 235 -7.63 7.63 -6.12
CA SER A 235 -8.49 6.62 -5.49
C SER A 235 -8.62 6.80 -3.99
N LYS A 236 -7.54 7.15 -3.27
CA LYS A 236 -7.50 7.19 -1.79
C LYS A 236 -8.15 5.94 -1.17
N GLY A 237 -7.91 4.77 -1.77
CA GLY A 237 -8.49 3.48 -1.35
C GLY A 237 -10.03 3.40 -1.44
N GLY A 238 -10.66 4.17 -2.33
CA GLY A 238 -12.12 4.22 -2.46
C GLY A 238 -12.82 5.11 -1.43
N ALA A 239 -12.09 5.94 -0.68
CA ALA A 239 -12.69 6.89 0.25
C ALA A 239 -13.70 7.82 -0.47
N PRO A 240 -14.76 8.29 0.22
CA PRO A 240 -15.80 9.13 -0.40
C PRO A 240 -15.31 10.54 -0.80
N THR A 241 -14.07 10.89 -0.47
CA THR A 241 -13.44 12.16 -0.82
C THR A 241 -12.15 11.94 -1.58
N ASN A 242 -11.83 12.86 -2.48
CA ASN A 242 -10.57 12.86 -3.21
C ASN A 242 -9.37 13.10 -2.25
N PRO A 243 -8.17 12.64 -2.60
CA PRO A 243 -6.95 12.98 -1.88
C PRO A 243 -6.59 14.46 -2.06
N GLN A 244 -5.85 15.03 -1.11
CA GLN A 244 -5.50 16.45 -1.14
C GLN A 244 -4.66 16.84 -2.37
N TRP A 245 -3.79 15.94 -2.84
CA TRP A 245 -2.98 16.18 -4.02
C TRP A 245 -3.82 16.39 -5.27
N TYR A 246 -4.97 15.71 -5.40
CA TYR A 246 -5.86 15.87 -6.56
C TYR A 246 -6.32 17.32 -6.70
N ALA A 247 -6.82 17.92 -5.63
CA ALA A 247 -7.23 19.33 -5.63
C ALA A 247 -6.05 20.28 -5.86
N SER A 248 -4.81 19.85 -5.59
CA SER A 248 -3.62 20.66 -5.87
C SER A 248 -3.27 20.64 -7.36
N LEU A 249 -3.38 19.49 -8.02
CA LEU A 249 -3.13 19.34 -9.47
C LEU A 249 -4.15 20.07 -10.35
N LEU A 250 -5.37 20.29 -9.84
CA LEU A 250 -6.35 21.12 -10.54
C LEU A 250 -5.98 22.62 -10.54
N VAL A 251 -5.14 23.05 -9.59
CA VAL A 251 -4.69 24.45 -9.47
C VAL A 251 -3.33 24.66 -10.13
N ASP A 252 -2.40 23.74 -9.87
CA ASP A 252 -1.05 23.73 -10.43
C ASP A 252 -0.77 22.33 -10.99
N PRO A 253 -0.95 22.11 -12.31
CA PRO A 253 -0.83 20.79 -12.91
C PRO A 253 0.63 20.35 -13.10
N LEU A 254 1.61 21.22 -12.84
CA LEU A 254 3.02 20.89 -13.01
C LEU A 254 3.50 20.00 -11.86
N ILE A 255 4.06 18.85 -12.20
CA ILE A 255 4.60 17.87 -11.26
C ILE A 255 5.93 17.32 -11.75
N GLU A 256 6.71 16.80 -10.81
CA GLU A 256 7.82 15.90 -11.12
C GLU A 256 7.37 14.47 -10.76
N LEU A 257 7.62 13.53 -11.67
CA LEU A 257 7.42 12.11 -11.44
C LEU A 257 8.77 11.39 -11.52
N GLN A 258 9.08 10.63 -10.47
CA GLN A 258 10.22 9.73 -10.42
C GLN A 258 9.76 8.27 -10.59
N ASP A 259 10.34 7.58 -11.58
CA ASP A 259 10.20 6.15 -11.84
C ASP A 259 11.60 5.51 -11.93
N GLY A 260 11.88 4.58 -11.01
CA GLY A 260 13.24 4.11 -10.76
C GLY A 260 14.16 5.29 -10.40
N THR A 261 15.26 5.41 -11.13
CA THR A 261 16.23 6.51 -10.99
C THR A 261 15.92 7.72 -11.87
N VAL A 262 14.86 7.66 -12.69
CA VAL A 262 14.54 8.71 -13.67
C VAL A 262 13.47 9.62 -13.11
N SER A 263 13.79 10.92 -12.96
CA SER A 263 12.83 11.98 -12.65
C SER A 263 12.59 12.85 -13.88
N ARG A 264 11.33 13.16 -14.18
CA ARG A 264 10.94 14.07 -15.26
C ARG A 264 9.76 14.94 -14.85
N GLU A 265 9.64 16.10 -15.48
CA GLU A 265 8.51 17.00 -15.31
C GLU A 265 7.36 16.65 -16.25
N TYR A 266 6.14 16.69 -15.71
CA TYR A 266 4.91 16.43 -16.43
C TYR A 266 3.86 17.49 -16.11
N GLN A 267 2.96 17.70 -17.06
CA GLN A 267 1.71 18.40 -16.84
C GLN A 267 0.58 17.37 -16.65
N ALA A 268 -0.10 17.44 -15.52
CA ALA A 268 -1.23 16.57 -15.20
C ALA A 268 -2.53 17.09 -15.82
N ARG A 269 -3.23 16.25 -16.58
CA ARG A 269 -4.53 16.55 -17.18
C ARG A 269 -5.56 15.51 -16.76
N GLU A 270 -6.64 15.95 -16.13
CA GLU A 270 -7.76 15.05 -15.83
C GLU A 270 -8.43 14.57 -17.12
N VAL A 271 -8.61 13.25 -17.22
CA VAL A 271 -9.25 12.61 -18.37
C VAL A 271 -10.68 12.19 -18.02
N LEU A 272 -11.56 12.29 -19.01
CA LEU A 272 -12.99 11.96 -18.91
C LEU A 272 -13.39 11.05 -20.09
N GLY A 273 -14.60 10.49 -20.04
CA GLY A 273 -15.17 9.70 -21.14
C GLY A 273 -14.32 8.49 -21.53
N ASP A 274 -14.15 8.28 -22.84
CA ASP A 274 -13.45 7.12 -23.39
C ASP A 274 -11.96 7.10 -23.06
N GLU A 275 -11.32 8.27 -23.01
CA GLU A 275 -9.91 8.39 -22.64
C GLU A 275 -9.70 7.93 -21.18
N LYS A 276 -10.62 8.34 -20.28
CA LYS A 276 -10.62 7.82 -18.90
C LYS A 276 -10.85 6.32 -18.87
N ALA A 277 -11.78 5.80 -19.66
CA ALA A 277 -12.08 4.37 -19.68
C ALA A 277 -10.85 3.54 -20.12
N HIS A 278 -10.12 4.00 -21.12
CA HIS A 278 -8.86 3.38 -21.56
C HIS A 278 -7.81 3.39 -20.44
N TRP A 279 -7.52 4.55 -19.85
CA TRP A 279 -6.55 4.64 -18.76
C TRP A 279 -6.98 3.91 -17.49
N TRP A 280 -8.28 3.78 -17.26
CA TRP A 280 -8.81 2.98 -16.16
C TRP A 280 -8.52 1.48 -16.35
N GLN A 281 -8.60 0.97 -17.58
CA GLN A 281 -8.19 -0.41 -17.89
C GLN A 281 -6.71 -0.62 -17.58
N GLN A 282 -5.84 0.31 -17.98
CA GLN A 282 -4.40 0.24 -17.68
C GLN A 282 -4.14 0.34 -16.17
N ALA A 283 -4.86 1.21 -15.47
CA ALA A 283 -4.76 1.33 -14.02
C ALA A 283 -5.13 0.02 -13.32
N VAL A 284 -6.24 -0.61 -13.71
CA VAL A 284 -6.67 -1.90 -13.13
C VAL A 284 -5.67 -3.02 -13.49
N ALA A 285 -5.10 -3.01 -14.69
CA ALA A 285 -4.06 -3.96 -15.07
C ALA A 285 -2.79 -3.80 -14.22
N ALA A 286 -2.36 -2.56 -13.97
CA ALA A 286 -1.22 -2.23 -13.13
C ALA A 286 -1.47 -2.48 -11.63
N TYR A 287 -2.71 -2.27 -11.16
CA TYR A 287 -3.11 -2.49 -9.79
C TYR A 287 -4.59 -2.93 -9.66
N PRO A 288 -4.86 -4.24 -9.57
CA PRO A 288 -6.21 -4.80 -9.64
C PRO A 288 -7.19 -4.29 -8.57
N ASP A 289 -6.70 -3.90 -7.40
CA ASP A 289 -7.53 -3.39 -6.30
C ASP A 289 -8.28 -2.09 -6.68
N TYR A 290 -7.86 -1.35 -7.72
CA TYR A 290 -8.61 -0.19 -8.22
C TYR A 290 -10.04 -0.55 -8.64
N ALA A 291 -10.26 -1.75 -9.19
CA ALA A 291 -11.60 -2.21 -9.58
C ALA A 291 -12.52 -2.31 -8.36
N GLU A 292 -12.00 -2.77 -7.22
CA GLU A 292 -12.74 -2.81 -5.96
C GLU A 292 -12.98 -1.41 -5.39
N TYR A 293 -12.00 -0.51 -5.51
CA TYR A 293 -12.14 0.85 -5.01
C TYR A 293 -13.27 1.60 -5.72
N GLN A 294 -13.42 1.40 -7.03
CA GLN A 294 -14.50 2.01 -7.81
C GLN A 294 -15.87 1.39 -7.49
N ARG A 295 -15.93 0.08 -7.19
CA ARG A 295 -17.17 -0.56 -6.70
C ARG A 295 -17.59 -0.06 -5.32
N GLY A 296 -16.62 0.27 -4.48
CA GLY A 296 -16.85 0.70 -3.10
C GLY A 296 -17.23 2.16 -2.93
N THR A 297 -17.44 2.92 -4.01
CA THR A 297 -17.76 4.35 -3.93
C THR A 297 -18.66 4.81 -5.07
N ASP A 298 -19.58 5.72 -4.77
CA ASP A 298 -20.48 6.32 -5.76
C ASP A 298 -19.81 7.44 -6.57
N ARG A 299 -18.65 7.94 -6.12
CA ARG A 299 -17.91 8.95 -6.87
C ARG A 299 -17.19 8.32 -8.05
N GLN A 300 -17.11 9.07 -9.13
CA GLN A 300 -16.16 8.78 -10.19
C GLN A 300 -14.75 9.01 -9.65
N ILE A 301 -13.92 7.97 -9.60
CA ILE A 301 -12.51 8.11 -9.20
C ILE A 301 -11.79 8.90 -10.30
N PRO A 302 -11.18 10.06 -9.99
CA PRO A 302 -10.44 10.83 -11.00
C PRO A 302 -9.18 10.10 -11.46
N VAL A 303 -8.89 10.25 -12.75
CA VAL A 303 -7.67 9.77 -13.40
C VAL A 303 -7.06 10.97 -14.10
N LEU A 304 -5.76 11.22 -13.87
CA LEU A 304 -5.03 12.28 -14.54
C LEU A 304 -3.90 11.64 -15.35
N VAL A 305 -3.83 11.96 -16.63
CA VAL A 305 -2.73 11.58 -17.49
C VAL A 305 -1.62 12.60 -17.34
N LEU A 306 -0.38 12.12 -17.34
CA LEU A 306 0.82 12.91 -17.20
C LEU A 306 1.46 13.07 -18.57
N GLU A 307 1.45 14.30 -19.07
CA GLU A 307 2.02 14.67 -20.36
C GLU A 307 3.40 15.28 -20.12
N PRO A 308 4.48 14.78 -20.77
CA PRO A 308 5.79 15.36 -20.61
C PRO A 308 5.79 16.86 -20.95
N VAL A 309 6.38 17.67 -20.09
CA VAL A 309 6.62 19.08 -20.44
C VAL A 309 7.71 19.10 -21.51
N SER A 310 7.39 19.66 -22.68
CA SER A 310 8.23 19.58 -23.89
C SER A 310 9.69 19.94 -23.60
N GLY A 311 10.58 18.93 -23.72
CA GLY A 311 12.01 19.00 -23.43
C GLY A 311 12.71 17.63 -23.52
N ASP A 312 11.99 16.54 -23.21
CA ASP A 312 12.53 15.16 -23.16
C ASP A 312 11.62 14.12 -23.84
N ALA A 313 11.28 14.32 -25.13
CA ALA A 313 10.74 13.21 -25.92
C ALA A 313 11.87 12.18 -26.16
N PRO A 314 11.67 10.87 -25.91
CA PRO A 314 12.65 9.88 -26.35
C PRO A 314 12.74 9.93 -27.87
N ALA A 315 13.96 9.95 -28.41
CA ALA A 315 14.23 9.95 -29.83
C ALA A 315 13.61 8.70 -30.49
N GLY A 316 12.39 8.85 -30.99
CA GLY A 316 11.72 7.87 -31.84
C GLY A 316 12.34 7.90 -33.23
N GLU A 317 12.79 6.73 -33.66
CA GLU A 317 13.29 6.35 -34.98
C GLU A 317 12.93 7.31 -36.12
N ALA A 318 13.95 7.98 -36.65
CA ALA A 318 13.90 8.50 -38.00
C ALA A 318 13.78 7.30 -38.97
N ALA A 319 12.58 7.10 -39.50
CA ALA A 319 12.37 6.29 -40.69
C ALA A 319 13.23 6.86 -41.82
N GLY A 320 14.29 6.14 -42.18
CA GLY A 320 15.13 6.43 -43.33
C GLY A 320 14.77 5.51 -44.49
N GLY A 321 14.31 6.14 -45.57
CA GLY A 321 14.64 5.80 -46.97
C GLY A 321 14.03 4.56 -47.58
#